data_AF-A0A248L649-F1
#
_entry.id   AF-A0A248L649-F1
#
_cell.length_a   1.000
_cell.length_b   1.000
_cell.length_c   1.000
_cell.angle_alpha   90.00
_cell.angle_beta   90.00
_cell.angle_gamma   90.00
#
_symmetry.space_group_name_H-M   'P 1'
#
loop_
_entity.id
_entity.type
_entity.pdbx_description
1 polymer ?
#
loop_
_entity_poly.entity_id
_entity_poly.type
_entity_poly.pdbx_seq_one_letter_code
_entity_poly.pdbx_strand_id
1 'polypeptide(L)' 'MENKKYYKNLITIRLVATFLILLSLILPYFEIMKYSTVPFVVLITLFVFFVMENRYGKKIVSK' A
#
# COMPACT_ATOMS: atom_id res chain seq x y z
N MET A 1 25.88 -0.37 -0.28
CA MET A 1 25.07 0.58 0.51
C MET A 1 23.63 0.74 -0.02
N GLU A 2 23.31 0.24 -1.23
CA GLU A 2 21.99 0.41 -1.88
C GLU A 2 20.87 -0.49 -1.32
N ASN A 3 21.19 -1.73 -0.91
CA ASN A 3 20.21 -2.69 -0.37
C ASN A 3 19.51 -2.23 0.93
N LYS A 4 20.22 -1.48 1.79
CA LYS A 4 19.67 -1.00 3.07
C LYS A 4 18.61 0.08 2.86
N LYS A 5 18.74 0.88 1.80
CA LYS A 5 17.78 1.94 1.43
C LYS A 5 16.51 1.33 0.82
N TYR A 6 16.66 0.29 -0.01
CA TYR A 6 15.55 -0.45 -0.59
C TYR A 6 14.70 -1.15 0.47
N TYR A 7 15.35 -1.87 1.40
CA TYR A 7 14.66 -2.56 2.48
C TYR A 7 13.90 -1.59 3.38
N LYS A 8 14.49 -0.44 3.70
CA LYS A 8 13.83 0.63 4.47
C LYS A 8 12.60 1.18 3.74
N ASN A 9 12.68 1.35 2.42
CA ASN A 9 11.57 1.83 1.60
C ASN A 9 10.42 0.81 1.52
N LEU A 10 10.72 -0.49 1.35
CA LEU A 10 9.72 -1.55 1.36
C LEU A 10 8.98 -1.65 2.70
N ILE A 11 9.71 -1.52 3.81
CA ILE A 11 9.09 -1.48 5.15
C ILE A 11 8.14 -0.29 5.25
N THR A 12 8.57 0.90 4.83
CA THR A 12 7.72 2.10 4.85
C THR A 12 6.46 1.92 4.00
N ILE A 13 6.57 1.39 2.77
CA ILE A 13 5.42 1.19 1.89
C ILE A 13 4.45 0.15 2.49
N ARG A 14 4.96 -0.94 3.09
CA ARG A 14 4.12 -1.90 3.83
C ARG A 14 3.39 -1.24 5.00
N LEU A 15 4.07 -0.41 5.76
CA LEU A 15 3.49 0.30 6.90
C LEU A 15 2.36 1.25 6.45
N VAL A 16 2.59 2.00 5.37
CA VAL A 16 1.58 2.89 4.77
C VAL A 16 0.37 2.11 4.26
N ALA A 17 0.58 0.97 3.59
CA ALA A 17 -0.51 0.13 3.11
C ALA A 17 -1.36 -0.43 4.26
N THR A 18 -0.71 -0.92 5.33
CA THR A 18 -1.40 -1.38 6.53
C THR A 18 -2.24 -0.28 7.17
N PHE A 19 -1.69 0.94 7.29
CA PHE A 19 -2.44 2.09 7.81
C PHE A 19 -3.66 2.45 6.94
N LEU A 20 -3.51 2.44 5.61
CA LEU A 20 -4.60 2.72 4.68
C LEU A 20 -5.73 1.68 4.78
N ILE A 21 -5.39 0.40 4.92
CA ILE A 21 -6.37 -0.68 5.09
C ILE A 21 -7.11 -0.53 6.43
N LEU A 22 -6.38 -0.27 7.52
CA LEU A 22 -6.97 -0.02 8.84
C LEU A 22 -7.91 1.20 8.82
N LEU A 23 -7.48 2.29 8.19
CA LEU A 23 -8.30 3.49 8.05
C LEU A 23 -9.56 3.21 7.23
N SER A 24 -9.42 2.46 6.13
CA SER A 24 -10.54 2.05 5.29
C SER A 24 -11.56 1.17 6.02
N LEU A 25 -11.13 0.41 7.03
CA LEU A 25 -12.02 -0.39 7.87
C LEU A 25 -12.74 0.44 8.93
N ILE A 26 -12.16 1.57 9.35
CA ILE A 26 -12.68 2.45 10.39
C ILE A 26 -13.67 3.50 9.84
N LEU A 27 -13.39 4.05 8.65
CA LEU A 27 -14.24 5.03 7.97
C LEU A 27 -15.74 4.66 7.88
N PRO A 28 -16.12 3.37 7.64
CA PRO A 28 -17.51 2.97 7.62
C PRO A 28 -18.21 3.03 8.98
N TYR A 29 -17.47 2.83 10.08
CA TYR A 29 -18.03 2.93 11.44
C TYR A 29 -18.45 4.35 11.79
N PHE A 30 -17.83 5.36 11.17
CA PHE A 30 -18.19 6.75 11.31
C PHE A 30 -19.28 7.20 10.31
N GLU A 31 -19.86 6.26 9.56
CA GLU A 31 -20.82 6.51 8.46
C GLU A 31 -20.28 7.43 7.34
N ILE A 32 -18.97 7.70 7.32
CA ILE A 32 -18.29 8.52 6.31
C ILE A 32 -18.31 7.81 4.95
N MET A 33 -18.31 6.48 4.95
CA MET A 33 -18.35 5.67 3.74
C MET A 33 -19.22 4.43 3.94
N LYS A 34 -19.87 3.93 2.88
CA LYS A 34 -20.66 2.71 2.98
C LYS A 34 -19.75 1.49 3.16
N TYR A 35 -20.20 0.50 3.92
CA TYR A 35 -19.46 -0.78 4.06
C TYR A 35 -19.23 -1.47 2.70
N SER A 36 -20.14 -1.29 1.75
CA SER A 36 -20.02 -1.84 0.38
C SER A 36 -18.85 -1.27 -0.41
N THR A 37 -18.34 -0.08 -0.06
CA THR A 37 -17.21 0.58 -0.75
C THR A 37 -15.85 0.15 -0.22
N VAL A 38 -15.77 -0.40 1.00
CA VAL A 38 -14.52 -0.91 1.61
C VAL A 38 -13.75 -1.90 0.73
N PRO A 39 -14.37 -2.95 0.16
CA PRO A 39 -13.64 -3.90 -0.69
C PRO A 39 -12.99 -3.24 -1.91
N PHE A 40 -13.64 -2.23 -2.50
CA PHE A 40 -13.07 -1.48 -3.63
C PHE A 40 -11.87 -0.64 -3.20
N VAL A 41 -11.92 0.01 -2.04
CA VAL A 41 -10.80 0.78 -1.50
C VAL A 41 -9.61 -0.12 -1.18
N VAL A 42 -9.85 -1.30 -0.62
CA VAL A 42 -8.80 -2.32 -0.37
C VAL A 42 -8.18 -2.78 -1.68
N LEU A 43 -8.99 -3.08 -2.71
CA LEU A 43 -8.48 -3.48 -4.03
C LEU A 43 -7.63 -2.39 -4.68
N ILE A 44 -8.05 -1.12 -4.63
CA ILE A 44 -7.27 0.01 -5.14
C ILE A 44 -5.95 0.15 -4.38
N THR A 45 -5.98 0.02 -3.05
CA THR A 45 -4.77 0.09 -2.21
C THR A 45 -3.77 -1.00 -2.57
N LEU A 46 -4.24 -2.24 -2.73
CA LEU A 46 -3.42 -3.37 -3.18
C LEU A 46 -2.87 -3.16 -4.59
N PHE A 47 -3.68 -2.62 -5.50
CA PHE A 47 -3.25 -2.32 -6.86
C PHE A 47 -2.15 -1.27 -6.90
N VAL A 48 -2.30 -0.17 -6.14
CA VAL A 48 -1.25 0.86 -6.01
C VAL A 48 0.02 0.26 -5.41
N PHE A 49 -0.12 -0.57 -4.37
CA PHE A 49 1.02 -1.27 -3.77
C PHE A 49 1.74 -2.15 -4.79
N PHE A 50 1.01 -2.94 -5.56
CA PHE A 50 1.57 -3.81 -6.60
C PHE A 50 2.28 -3.02 -7.70
N VAL A 51 1.69 -1.92 -8.17
CA VAL A 51 2.32 -1.04 -9.17
C VAL A 51 3.59 -0.41 -8.61
N MET A 52 3.57 0.08 -7.37
CA MET A 52 4.76 0.61 -6.72
C MET A 52 5.82 -0.48 -6.59
N GLU A 53 5.51 -1.64 -6.03
CA GLU A 53 6.44 -2.76 -5.86
C GLU A 53 7.07 -3.18 -7.19
N ASN A 54 6.28 -3.33 -8.25
CA ASN A 54 6.80 -3.69 -9.59
C ASN A 54 7.70 -2.58 -10.17
N ARG A 55 7.37 -1.31 -9.94
CA ARG A 55 8.17 -0.15 -10.40
C ARG A 55 9.47 0.02 -9.62
N TYR A 56 9.46 -0.26 -8.32
CA TYR A 56 10.67 -0.25 -7.47
C TYR A 56 11.51 -1.52 -7.68
N GLY A 57 10.89 -2.67 -7.93
CA GLY A 57 11.53 -3.95 -8.23
C GLY A 57 12.28 -3.95 -9.56
N LYS A 58 11.73 -3.31 -10.60
CA LYS A 58 12.43 -3.13 -11.89
C LYS A 58 13.68 -2.25 -11.81
N LYS A 59 13.76 -1.32 -10.84
CA LYS A 59 14.95 -0.48 -10.66
C LYS A 59 16.19 -1.24 -10.15
N ILE A 60 16.02 -2.47 -9.66
CA ILE A 60 17.10 -3.28 -9.10
C ILE A 60 17.72 -4.23 -10.14
N VAL A 61 16.97 -4.60 -11.19
CA VAL A 61 17.44 -5.53 -12.24
C VAL A 61 18.27 -4.81 -13.33
N SER A 62 18.25 -3.48 -13.34
CA SER A 62 18.92 -2.68 -14.37
C SER A 62 20.34 -2.19 -13.99
N LYS A 63 20.98 -2.75 -12.97
CA LYS A 63 22.33 -2.34 -12.58
C LYS A 63 23.25 -3.53 -12.35
#